data_AF-A0AAE5CS93-F1
#
_entry.id   AF-A0AAE5CS93-F1
#
_cell.length_a   1.000
_cell.length_b   1.000
_cell.length_c   1.000
_cell.angle_alpha   90.00
_cell.angle_beta   90.00
_cell.angle_gamma   90.00
#
_symmetry.space_group_name_H-M   'P 1'
#
loop_
_entity.id
_entity.type
_entity.pdbx_description
1 polymer ?
#
loop_
_entity_poly.entity_id
_entity_poly.type
_entity_poly.pdbx_seq_one_letter_code
_entity_poly.pdbx_strand_id
1 'polypeptide(L)'
;MALAGCTAGAPPSQKEPVAMEPSIEEELQPVHPDEDVSYTFNTRFSLSNALERVEMLRSISMPAGEQSMAYSNSLGAIKGTLMKQEYQIRKLEYELAKVLHRDGEITQEQLAEKEAAYNQAVEAFKGFWGSFGISD
;
A
#
# COMPACT_ATOMS: atom_id res chain seq x y z
N MET A 1 -31.98 55.12 14.96
CA MET A 1 -31.91 53.88 14.17
C MET A 1 -30.50 53.76 13.61
N ALA A 2 -29.69 52.87 14.16
CA ALA A 2 -28.34 52.59 13.66
C ALA A 2 -28.40 51.33 12.80
N LEU A 3 -27.99 51.44 11.53
CA LEU A 3 -27.86 50.31 10.62
C LEU A 3 -26.53 49.61 10.92
N ALA A 4 -26.60 48.44 11.54
CA ALA A 4 -25.45 47.57 11.73
C ALA A 4 -25.07 46.96 10.37
N GLY A 5 -23.88 47.31 9.86
CA GLY A 5 -23.32 46.73 8.67
C GLY A 5 -22.97 45.26 8.89
N CYS A 6 -23.53 44.39 8.05
CA CYS A 6 -23.14 43.00 7.96
C CYS A 6 -21.72 42.93 7.40
N THR A 7 -20.73 42.57 8.21
CA THR A 7 -19.43 42.14 7.70
C THR A 7 -19.59 40.74 7.11
N ALA A 8 -19.69 40.66 5.78
CA ALA A 8 -19.50 39.42 5.06
C ALA A 8 -18.09 38.91 5.36
N GLY A 9 -17.98 37.86 6.16
CA GLY A 9 -16.71 37.17 6.40
C GLY A 9 -16.10 36.76 5.08
N ALA A 10 -14.78 36.98 4.94
CA ALA A 10 -14.04 36.58 3.77
C ALA A 10 -14.31 35.09 3.47
N PRO A 11 -14.45 34.69 2.18
CA PRO A 11 -14.62 33.29 1.82
C PRO A 11 -13.45 32.47 2.40
N PRO A 12 -13.68 31.23 2.84
CA PRO A 12 -12.62 30.39 3.40
C PRO A 12 -11.49 30.28 2.37
N SER A 13 -10.28 30.66 2.81
CA SER A 13 -9.06 30.53 1.99
C SER A 13 -8.93 29.07 1.55
N GLN A 14 -8.94 28.83 0.24
CA GLN A 14 -8.72 27.50 -0.32
C GLN A 14 -7.29 27.09 0.08
N LYS A 15 -7.18 26.22 1.08
CA LYS A 15 -5.89 25.69 1.54
C LYS A 15 -5.23 24.94 0.39
N GLU A 16 -3.93 25.13 0.21
CA GLU A 16 -3.18 24.51 -0.89
C GLU A 16 -3.35 22.97 -0.90
N PRO A 17 -3.43 22.35 -2.10
CA PRO A 17 -3.51 20.90 -2.22
C PRO A 17 -2.26 20.24 -1.65
N VAL A 18 -2.45 19.17 -0.88
CA VAL A 18 -1.35 18.32 -0.40
C VAL A 18 -0.93 17.39 -1.55
N ALA A 19 0.38 17.31 -1.81
CA ALA A 19 0.93 16.37 -2.79
C ALA A 19 0.70 14.92 -2.35
N MET A 20 0.23 14.05 -3.24
CA MET A 20 0.04 12.62 -2.99
C MET A 20 1.33 11.86 -3.32
N GLU A 21 1.56 10.72 -2.66
CA GLU A 21 2.71 9.89 -2.97
C GLU A 21 2.47 9.09 -4.26
N PRO A 22 3.51 8.83 -5.08
CA PRO A 22 3.37 7.96 -6.25
C PRO A 22 3.12 6.49 -5.83
N SER A 23 2.74 5.65 -6.79
CA SER A 23 2.68 4.21 -6.55
C SER A 23 4.10 3.65 -6.55
N ILE A 24 4.42 2.79 -5.57
CA ILE A 24 5.69 2.07 -5.56
C ILE A 24 5.88 1.18 -6.81
N GLU A 25 4.78 0.80 -7.47
CA GLU A 25 4.77 0.02 -8.71
C GLU A 25 5.69 0.62 -9.79
N GLU A 26 5.79 1.94 -9.87
CA GLU A 26 6.63 2.66 -10.85
C GLU A 26 8.13 2.46 -10.62
N GLU A 27 8.53 2.00 -9.43
CA GLU A 27 9.93 1.81 -9.04
C GLU A 27 10.37 0.33 -9.06
N LEU A 28 9.43 -0.59 -9.26
CA LEU A 28 9.69 -2.02 -9.20
C LEU A 28 10.26 -2.56 -10.52
N GLN A 29 11.08 -3.61 -10.41
CA GLN A 29 11.55 -4.40 -11.55
C GLN A 29 10.73 -5.69 -11.65
N PRO A 30 10.54 -6.28 -12.86
CA PRO A 30 9.87 -7.57 -13.01
C PRO A 30 10.48 -8.66 -12.10
N VAL A 31 9.63 -9.47 -11.47
CA VAL A 31 10.06 -10.60 -10.61
C VAL A 31 10.35 -11.87 -11.42
N HIS A 32 9.90 -11.92 -12.68
CA HIS A 32 10.09 -13.02 -13.62
C HIS A 32 10.21 -12.45 -15.06
N PRO A 33 11.04 -13.01 -15.95
CA PRO A 33 11.20 -12.50 -17.33
C PRO A 33 9.90 -12.49 -18.14
N ASP A 34 9.00 -13.45 -17.90
CA ASP A 34 7.74 -13.59 -18.63
C ASP A 34 6.54 -12.92 -17.93
N GLU A 35 6.78 -12.18 -16.84
CA GLU A 35 5.72 -11.52 -16.07
C GLU A 35 6.07 -10.05 -15.79
N ASP A 36 5.22 -9.14 -16.25
CA ASP A 36 5.40 -7.73 -15.97
C ASP A 36 5.08 -7.36 -14.51
N VAL A 37 5.63 -6.21 -14.08
CA VAL A 37 5.44 -5.67 -12.73
C VAL A 37 3.95 -5.54 -12.39
N SER A 38 3.15 -5.03 -13.32
CA SER A 38 1.74 -4.76 -13.09
C SER A 38 0.95 -6.03 -12.85
N TYR A 39 1.27 -7.13 -13.53
CA TYR A 39 0.62 -8.41 -13.31
C TYR A 39 0.93 -8.97 -11.93
N THR A 40 2.21 -9.00 -11.51
CA THR A 40 2.55 -9.43 -10.15
C THR A 40 1.87 -8.53 -9.11
N PHE A 41 2.00 -7.21 -9.28
CA PHE A 41 1.52 -6.23 -8.33
C PHE A 41 -0.01 -6.22 -8.22
N ASN A 42 -0.73 -6.26 -9.34
CA ASN A 42 -2.19 -6.10 -9.36
C ASN A 42 -2.96 -7.41 -9.39
N THR A 43 -2.39 -8.49 -9.95
CA THR A 43 -3.08 -9.78 -10.08
C THR A 43 -2.61 -10.75 -9.00
N ARG A 44 -1.30 -11.03 -8.89
CA ARG A 44 -0.80 -12.00 -7.90
C ARG A 44 -1.00 -11.52 -6.47
N PHE A 45 -0.74 -10.24 -6.22
CA PHE A 45 -0.92 -9.62 -4.90
C PHE A 45 -2.31 -8.98 -4.72
N SER A 46 -3.32 -9.50 -5.43
CA SER A 46 -4.72 -9.12 -5.21
C SER A 46 -5.32 -9.88 -4.03
N LEU A 47 -6.27 -9.23 -3.35
CA LEU A 47 -7.06 -9.85 -2.28
C LEU A 47 -7.80 -11.11 -2.79
N SER A 48 -8.40 -11.05 -3.99
CA SER A 48 -9.11 -12.18 -4.57
C SER A 48 -8.19 -13.39 -4.78
N ASN A 49 -7.02 -13.20 -5.42
CA ASN A 49 -6.06 -14.29 -5.60
C ASN A 49 -5.58 -14.83 -4.24
N ALA A 50 -5.28 -13.97 -3.26
CA ALA A 50 -4.87 -14.43 -1.94
C ALA A 50 -5.94 -15.31 -1.26
N LEU A 51 -7.21 -14.94 -1.33
CA LEU A 51 -8.31 -15.73 -0.77
C LEU A 51 -8.46 -17.08 -1.49
N GLU A 52 -8.34 -17.10 -2.81
CA GLU A 52 -8.33 -18.36 -3.58
C GLU A 52 -7.17 -19.28 -3.18
N ARG A 53 -5.97 -18.72 -2.97
CA ARG A 53 -4.81 -19.49 -2.48
C ARG A 53 -5.03 -20.03 -1.07
N VAL A 54 -5.62 -19.25 -0.18
CA VAL A 54 -5.98 -19.73 1.17
C VAL A 54 -6.93 -20.92 1.09
N GLU A 55 -7.95 -20.86 0.23
CA GLU A 55 -8.90 -21.96 0.07
C GLU A 55 -8.24 -23.21 -0.52
N MET A 56 -7.40 -23.02 -1.54
CA MET A 56 -6.58 -24.11 -2.09
C MET A 56 -5.72 -24.76 -1.00
N LEU A 57 -5.01 -23.98 -0.18
CA LEU A 57 -4.17 -24.49 0.89
C LEU A 57 -4.95 -25.27 1.96
N ARG A 58 -6.19 -24.86 2.26
CA ARG A 58 -7.07 -25.61 3.17
C ARG A 58 -7.51 -26.96 2.61
N SER A 59 -7.62 -27.07 1.29
CA SER A 59 -8.04 -28.30 0.61
C SER A 59 -6.91 -29.32 0.41
N ILE A 60 -5.65 -28.92 0.59
CA ILE A 60 -4.47 -29.77 0.34
C ILE A 60 -3.94 -30.35 1.66
N SER A 61 -3.81 -31.67 1.74
CA SER A 61 -3.01 -32.34 2.77
C SER A 61 -1.56 -32.45 2.27
N MET A 62 -0.62 -31.78 2.96
CA MET A 62 0.86 -31.78 2.78
C MET A 62 1.37 -32.61 1.59
N PRO A 63 1.68 -31.98 0.45
CA PRO A 63 1.80 -32.75 -0.78
C PRO A 63 3.27 -32.96 -1.21
N ALA A 64 3.56 -34.13 -1.79
CA ALA A 64 4.87 -34.43 -2.38
C ALA A 64 4.97 -33.90 -3.83
N GLY A 65 6.18 -33.55 -4.29
CA GLY A 65 6.46 -33.19 -5.69
C GLY A 65 5.96 -31.80 -6.10
N GLU A 66 5.41 -31.66 -7.32
CA GLU A 66 4.93 -30.40 -7.95
C GLU A 66 4.00 -29.56 -7.07
N GLN A 67 3.26 -30.22 -6.19
CA GLN A 67 2.38 -29.56 -5.24
C GLN A 67 3.14 -28.74 -4.17
N SER A 68 4.43 -29.04 -3.93
CA SER A 68 5.30 -28.24 -3.07
C SER A 68 5.60 -26.86 -3.69
N MET A 69 5.75 -26.79 -5.02
CA MET A 69 5.95 -25.53 -5.75
C MET A 69 4.66 -24.72 -5.80
N ALA A 70 3.53 -25.38 -6.07
CA ALA A 70 2.22 -24.73 -5.99
C ALA A 70 1.92 -24.19 -4.58
N TYR A 71 2.37 -24.90 -3.54
CA TYR A 71 2.27 -24.47 -2.15
C TYR A 71 3.16 -23.26 -1.84
N SER A 72 4.44 -23.26 -2.23
CA SER A 72 5.35 -22.12 -2.01
C SER A 72 4.90 -20.87 -2.76
N ASN A 73 4.48 -21.01 -4.03
CA ASN A 73 3.94 -19.92 -4.84
C ASN A 73 2.67 -19.34 -4.20
N SER A 74 1.80 -20.20 -3.63
CA SER A 74 0.60 -19.78 -2.90
C SER A 74 0.93 -18.97 -1.65
N LEU A 75 1.88 -19.44 -0.83
CA LEU A 75 2.34 -18.71 0.36
C LEU A 75 2.96 -17.35 -0.01
N GLY A 76 3.77 -17.33 -1.08
CA GLY A 76 4.38 -16.11 -1.60
C GLY A 76 3.33 -15.09 -2.03
N ALA A 77 2.31 -15.51 -2.79
CA ALA A 77 1.22 -14.63 -3.22
C ALA A 77 0.40 -14.06 -2.05
N ILE A 78 0.10 -14.89 -1.04
CA ILE A 78 -0.59 -14.44 0.19
C ILE A 78 0.26 -13.40 0.91
N LYS A 79 1.55 -13.69 1.15
CA LYS A 79 2.46 -12.76 1.83
C LYS A 79 2.60 -11.46 1.05
N GLY A 80 2.76 -11.51 -0.27
CA GLY A 80 2.87 -10.31 -1.09
C GLY A 80 1.60 -9.46 -1.08
N THR A 81 0.43 -10.08 -1.02
CA THR A 81 -0.84 -9.36 -0.84
C THR A 81 -0.87 -8.62 0.49
N LEU A 82 -0.47 -9.27 1.59
CA LEU A 82 -0.42 -8.63 2.91
C LEU A 82 0.58 -7.46 2.94
N MET A 83 1.76 -7.62 2.33
CA MET A 83 2.76 -6.57 2.29
C MET A 83 2.33 -5.39 1.40
N LYS A 84 1.68 -5.65 0.26
CA LYS A 84 1.07 -4.60 -0.57
C LYS A 84 0.02 -3.83 0.22
N GLN A 85 -0.88 -4.51 0.93
CA GLN A 85 -1.91 -3.89 1.74
C GLN A 85 -1.32 -3.04 2.88
N GLU A 86 -0.31 -3.54 3.59
CA GLU A 86 0.38 -2.78 4.65
C GLU A 86 0.97 -1.48 4.09
N TYR A 87 1.72 -1.55 2.98
CA TYR A 87 2.25 -0.37 2.30
C TYR A 87 1.14 0.64 1.92
N GLN A 88 0.05 0.15 1.30
CA GLN A 88 -1.05 1.01 0.87
C GLN A 88 -1.74 1.70 2.06
N ILE A 89 -1.91 1.00 3.18
CA ILE A 89 -2.46 1.57 4.41
C ILE A 89 -1.53 2.66 4.95
N ARG A 90 -0.23 2.38 5.08
CA ARG A 90 0.72 3.39 5.59
C ARG A 90 0.85 4.61 4.69
N LYS A 91 0.77 4.42 3.37
CA LYS A 91 0.70 5.52 2.41
C LYS A 91 -0.49 6.43 2.69
N LEU A 92 -1.69 5.86 2.81
CA LEU A 92 -2.91 6.61 3.09
C LEU A 92 -2.86 7.29 4.47
N GLU A 93 -2.29 6.64 5.48
CA GLU A 93 -2.09 7.26 6.80
C GLU A 93 -1.15 8.47 6.73
N TYR A 94 -0.07 8.39 5.97
CA TYR A 94 0.86 9.51 5.77
C TYR A 94 0.23 10.65 4.95
N GLU A 95 -0.50 10.31 3.89
CA GLU A 95 -1.25 11.30 3.10
C GLU A 95 -2.31 12.03 3.92
N LEU A 96 -3.04 11.30 4.75
CA LEU A 96 -3.96 11.89 5.73
C LEU A 96 -3.21 12.78 6.73
N ALA A 97 -2.07 12.32 7.26
CA ALA A 97 -1.27 13.11 8.19
C ALA A 97 -0.78 14.43 7.58
N LYS A 98 -0.40 14.45 6.30
CA LYS A 98 -0.03 15.69 5.59
C LYS A 98 -1.20 16.68 5.54
N VAL A 99 -2.42 16.20 5.31
CA VAL A 99 -3.64 17.03 5.33
C VAL A 99 -3.91 17.57 6.74
N LEU A 100 -3.88 16.70 7.76
CA LEU A 100 -4.11 17.08 9.15
C LEU A 100 -3.06 18.08 9.66
N HIS A 101 -1.80 17.91 9.26
CA HIS A 101 -0.72 18.83 9.64
C HIS A 101 -0.89 20.20 8.99
N ARG A 102 -1.22 20.26 7.68
CA ARG A 102 -1.59 21.51 6.99
C ARG A 102 -2.74 22.23 7.71
N ASP A 103 -3.66 21.46 8.28
CA ASP A 103 -4.83 21.99 8.97
C ASP A 103 -4.58 22.33 10.45
N GLY A 104 -3.36 22.08 10.95
CA GLY A 104 -2.96 22.35 12.34
C GLY A 104 -3.54 21.37 13.35
N GLU A 105 -4.06 20.23 12.90
CA GLU A 105 -4.69 19.20 13.74
C GLU A 105 -3.68 18.23 14.36
N ILE A 106 -2.51 18.07 13.74
CA ILE A 106 -1.40 17.27 14.27
C ILE A 106 -0.09 18.07 14.26
N THR A 107 0.86 17.67 15.10
CA THR A 107 2.18 18.28 15.17
C THR A 107 3.12 17.75 14.09
N GLN A 108 4.26 18.43 13.91
CA GLN A 108 5.32 17.98 13.01
C GLN A 108 5.89 16.60 13.42
N GLU A 109 5.96 16.31 14.72
CA GLU A 109 6.41 15.02 15.24
C GLU A 109 5.45 13.90 14.84
N GLN A 110 4.13 14.13 14.94
CA GLN A 110 3.12 13.15 14.53
C GLN A 110 3.14 12.90 13.02
N LEU A 111 3.40 13.94 12.22
CA LEU A 111 3.60 13.80 10.78
C LEU A 111 4.85 12.95 10.48
N ALA A 112 5.97 13.24 11.14
CA ALA A 112 7.23 12.52 10.97
C ALA A 112 7.12 11.04 11.36
N GLU A 113 6.31 10.72 12.38
CA GLU A 113 6.02 9.33 12.75
C GLU A 113 5.31 8.57 11.61
N LYS A 114 4.31 9.20 10.97
CA LYS A 114 3.59 8.61 9.85
C LYS A 114 4.46 8.48 8.60
N GLU A 115 5.33 9.45 8.35
CA GLU A 115 6.33 9.37 7.28
C GLU A 115 7.29 8.18 7.50
N ALA A 116 7.82 8.03 8.72
CA ALA A 116 8.72 6.95 9.06
C ALA A 116 8.05 5.57 8.89
N ALA A 117 6.79 5.43 9.32
CA ALA A 117 6.02 4.21 9.14
C ALA A 117 5.75 3.89 7.65
N TYR A 118 5.46 4.90 6.84
CA TYR A 118 5.32 4.76 5.39
C TYR A 118 6.62 4.29 4.73
N ASN A 119 7.74 4.95 5.03
CA ASN A 119 9.06 4.60 4.49
C ASN A 119 9.47 3.18 4.90
N GLN A 120 9.19 2.78 6.14
CA GLN A 120 9.45 1.41 6.59
C GLN A 120 8.61 0.38 5.80
N ALA A 121 7.34 0.67 5.53
CA ALA A 121 6.48 -0.23 4.75
C ALA A 121 6.90 -0.29 3.28
N VAL A 122 7.37 0.81 2.70
CA VAL A 122 7.98 0.87 1.36
C VAL A 122 9.19 -0.05 1.29
N GLU A 123 10.16 0.10 2.19
CA GLU A 123 11.37 -0.73 2.18
C GLU A 123 11.07 -2.21 2.46
N ALA A 124 10.13 -2.50 3.37
CA ALA A 124 9.69 -3.85 3.63
C ALA A 124 9.05 -4.50 2.38
N PHE A 125 8.20 -3.75 1.65
CA PHE A 125 7.58 -4.26 0.44
C PHE A 125 8.60 -4.45 -0.69
N LYS A 126 9.53 -3.50 -0.91
CA LYS A 126 10.63 -3.65 -1.89
C LYS A 126 11.54 -4.83 -1.56
N GLY A 127 11.90 -4.98 -0.29
CA GLY A 127 12.71 -6.10 0.18
C GLY A 127 12.02 -7.44 -0.03
N PHE A 128 10.71 -7.52 0.24
CA PHE A 128 9.91 -8.69 -0.10
C PHE A 128 9.89 -8.93 -1.61
N TRP A 129 9.58 -7.91 -2.41
CA TRP A 129 9.51 -7.98 -3.86
C TRP A 129 10.80 -8.55 -4.48
N GLY A 130 11.97 -8.03 -4.06
CA GLY A 130 13.26 -8.50 -4.57
C GLY A 130 13.64 -9.93 -4.16
N SER A 131 12.98 -10.48 -3.13
CA SER A 131 13.15 -11.88 -2.71
C SER A 131 12.02 -12.80 -3.18
N PHE A 132 10.96 -12.23 -3.76
CA PHE A 132 9.85 -12.99 -4.30
C PHE A 132 10.26 -13.58 -5.65
N GLY A 133 10.53 -14.88 -5.65
CA GLY A 133 10.70 -15.67 -6.87
C GLY A 133 9.47 -16.51 -7.14
N ILE A 134 9.11 -16.65 -8.42
CA ILE A 134 8.12 -17.63 -8.88
C ILE A 134 8.92 -18.83 -9.38
N SER A 135 8.63 -20.02 -8.85
CA SER A 135 9.19 -21.26 -9.39
C SER A 135 8.34 -21.79 -10.53
N ASP A 136 9.00 -22.20 -11.62
CA ASP A 136 8.43 -22.91 -12.78
C ASP A 136 8.15 -24.38 -12.47
#